data_AF-A0A1I4UTS2-F1
#
_entry.id   AF-A0A1I4UTS2-F1
#
_cell.length_a   1.000
_cell.length_b   1.000
_cell.length_c   1.000
_cell.angle_alpha   90.00
_cell.angle_beta   90.00
_cell.angle_gamma   90.00
#
_symmetry.space_group_name_H-M   'P 1'
#
loop_
_entity.id
_entity.type
_entity.pdbx_description
1 polymer ?
#
loop_
_entity_poly.entity_id
_entity_poly.type
_entity_poly.pdbx_seq_one_letter_code
_entity_poly.pdbx_strand_id
1 'polypeptide(L)'
;MKQQKSDISLATAEHLAQWVSGLRFEQLPHDARRRALQCVIDAVACAAGARDHPAIKQARAFAVLAFPGESCATWFDGLPMSTLGAAFVHASSASILDFDDGHRAASGHPGAAVVPAVLTLARATGSSLPEVLAAVACGYEVGVRLARARNRSGPPSVASGRWTTVAVAAAAARLLRQSPHATANAIAIAESLAPNLLAADHAGFAGSEVKEGIAWSALTGLAAVQQAALGSSGYLGGLDNPSMYGPIDGQAPQPGEPWLIERTYFKPYACCRWIHAAIDAALAMREQPGFSVAAVQEIEVATFARALSLANQRAPESPISAQFSVPFCVALALIDGRAGVEAIESSSLGRPDVLALSSRIRLSLDESLDAMFPVRVPARVRIVLADGPIEQEILIPSGDPDAPMTQAQFTRKLSRLLGRRASGVVDRLIPMIFGQGPWSACEIEEAQRALLAVLAPPGGLPDEEGGTRGHSTRLTSARVTSDSKET
;
A
#
# COMPACT_ATOMS: atom_id res chain seq x y z
N MET A 1 -50.72 23.20 -7.86
CA MET A 1 -49.27 23.24 -8.15
C MET A 1 -48.72 21.84 -8.02
N LYS A 2 -48.29 21.22 -9.12
CA LYS A 2 -47.63 19.91 -9.10
C LYS A 2 -46.29 20.09 -8.38
N GLN A 3 -46.10 19.35 -7.29
CA GLN A 3 -44.82 19.25 -6.59
C GLN A 3 -43.82 18.66 -7.58
N GLN A 4 -42.92 19.51 -8.06
CA GLN A 4 -41.74 19.10 -8.81
C GLN A 4 -40.90 18.30 -7.82
N LYS A 5 -40.86 16.97 -7.97
CA LYS A 5 -39.85 16.15 -7.30
C LYS A 5 -38.51 16.74 -7.73
N SER A 6 -37.84 17.44 -6.81
CA SER A 6 -36.43 17.74 -7.00
C SER A 6 -35.73 16.40 -7.19
N ASP A 7 -35.10 16.19 -8.35
CA ASP A 7 -34.08 15.15 -8.47
C ASP A 7 -33.00 15.52 -7.44
N ILE A 8 -33.07 14.92 -6.26
CA ILE A 8 -32.00 15.04 -5.27
C ILE A 8 -30.88 14.19 -5.86
N SER A 9 -29.93 14.85 -6.53
CA SER A 9 -28.69 14.22 -6.93
C SER A 9 -28.04 13.65 -5.68
N LEU A 10 -27.82 12.34 -5.66
CA LEU A 10 -27.11 11.69 -4.56
C LEU A 10 -25.71 12.29 -4.42
N ALA A 11 -25.23 12.38 -3.18
CA ALA A 11 -23.86 12.78 -2.89
C ALA A 11 -22.88 11.74 -3.47
N THR A 12 -21.65 12.15 -3.79
CA THR A 12 -20.62 11.22 -4.31
C THR A 12 -20.40 10.03 -3.37
N ALA A 13 -20.44 10.25 -2.05
CA ALA A 13 -20.32 9.17 -1.06
C ALA A 13 -21.45 8.13 -1.17
N GLU A 14 -22.67 8.56 -1.52
CA GLU A 14 -23.82 7.67 -1.67
C GLU A 14 -23.76 6.85 -2.97
N HIS A 15 -23.32 7.45 -4.07
CA HIS A 15 -23.08 6.73 -5.33
C HIS A 15 -22.00 5.66 -5.16
N LEU A 16 -20.87 6.02 -4.56
CA LEU A 16 -19.81 5.07 -4.22
C LEU A 16 -20.35 3.95 -3.34
N ALA A 17 -21.15 4.28 -2.32
CA ALA A 17 -21.69 3.30 -1.40
C ALA A 17 -22.62 2.29 -2.06
N GLN A 18 -23.44 2.70 -3.04
CA GLN A 18 -24.28 1.78 -3.81
C GLN A 18 -23.42 0.78 -4.59
N TRP A 19 -22.37 1.27 -5.27
CA TRP A 19 -21.46 0.40 -6.00
C TRP A 19 -20.67 -0.54 -5.08
N VAL A 20 -20.07 -0.01 -4.01
CA VAL A 20 -19.29 -0.76 -3.01
C VAL A 20 -20.13 -1.91 -2.42
N SER A 21 -21.39 -1.62 -2.06
CA SER A 21 -22.29 -2.62 -1.45
C SER A 21 -22.79 -3.67 -2.46
N GLY A 22 -22.83 -3.33 -3.75
CA GLY A 22 -23.28 -4.21 -4.82
C GLY A 22 -22.19 -5.04 -5.50
N LEU A 23 -20.91 -4.74 -5.23
CA LEU A 23 -19.78 -5.35 -5.93
C LEU A 23 -19.59 -6.83 -5.54
N ARG A 24 -19.59 -7.71 -6.55
CA ARG A 24 -19.32 -9.15 -6.43
C ARG A 24 -17.99 -9.52 -7.09
N PHE A 25 -17.40 -10.63 -6.65
CA PHE A 25 -16.12 -11.12 -7.18
C PHE A 25 -16.19 -11.42 -8.69
N GLU A 26 -17.32 -11.93 -9.16
CA GLU A 26 -17.53 -12.32 -10.55
C GLU A 26 -17.45 -11.13 -11.51
N GLN A 27 -17.69 -9.92 -11.00
CA GLN A 27 -17.61 -8.68 -11.78
C GLN A 27 -16.18 -8.20 -11.98
N LEU A 28 -15.20 -8.72 -11.23
CA LEU A 28 -13.80 -8.38 -11.46
C LEU A 28 -13.32 -9.09 -12.74
N PRO A 29 -12.74 -8.36 -13.70
CA PRO A 29 -11.97 -8.95 -14.79
C PRO A 29 -10.85 -9.84 -14.25
N HIS A 30 -10.39 -10.78 -15.07
CA HIS A 30 -9.33 -11.70 -14.68
C HIS A 30 -8.06 -10.96 -14.22
N ASP A 31 -7.69 -9.88 -14.92
CA ASP A 31 -6.48 -9.10 -14.60
C ASP A 31 -6.60 -8.35 -13.28
N ALA A 32 -7.76 -7.77 -12.98
CA ALA A 32 -8.04 -7.21 -11.66
C ALA A 32 -7.92 -8.26 -10.54
N ARG A 33 -8.40 -9.51 -10.77
CA ARG A 33 -8.25 -10.61 -9.79
C ARG A 33 -6.78 -10.95 -9.57
N ARG A 34 -6.02 -11.18 -10.65
CA ARG A 34 -4.58 -11.49 -10.59
C ARG A 34 -3.81 -10.41 -9.86
N ARG A 35 -4.11 -9.15 -10.17
CA ARG A 35 -3.46 -8.01 -9.53
C ARG A 35 -3.83 -7.86 -8.07
N ALA A 36 -5.11 -8.05 -7.71
CA ALA A 36 -5.52 -8.06 -6.30
C ALA A 36 -4.77 -9.14 -5.50
N LEU A 37 -4.62 -10.35 -6.06
CA LEU A 37 -3.86 -11.41 -5.42
C LEU A 37 -2.37 -11.05 -5.28
N GLN A 38 -1.81 -10.40 -6.30
CA GLN A 38 -0.43 -9.90 -6.25
C GLN A 38 -0.22 -8.84 -5.17
N CYS A 39 -1.13 -7.86 -5.07
CA CYS A 39 -1.13 -6.84 -4.00
C CYS A 39 -1.22 -7.48 -2.62
N VAL A 40 -2.08 -8.50 -2.47
CA VAL A 40 -2.24 -9.24 -1.21
C VAL A 40 -0.93 -9.89 -0.78
N ILE A 41 -0.30 -10.69 -1.64
CA ILE A 41 0.93 -11.40 -1.25
C ILE A 41 2.13 -10.45 -1.12
N ASP A 42 2.18 -9.36 -1.87
CA ASP A 42 3.23 -8.34 -1.75
C ASP A 42 3.21 -7.64 -0.40
N ALA A 43 2.03 -7.19 0.06
CA ALA A 43 1.88 -6.55 1.37
C ALA A 43 2.18 -7.52 2.53
N VAL A 44 1.76 -8.79 2.42
CA VAL A 44 2.08 -9.84 3.40
C VAL A 44 3.59 -10.09 3.45
N ALA A 45 4.25 -10.15 2.29
CA ALA A 45 5.69 -10.30 2.22
C ALA A 45 6.41 -9.11 2.85
N CYS A 46 6.02 -7.88 2.53
CA CYS A 46 6.60 -6.68 3.14
C CYS A 46 6.45 -6.68 4.67
N ALA A 47 5.27 -7.06 5.18
CA ALA A 47 5.03 -7.21 6.61
C ALA A 47 5.90 -8.31 7.25
N ALA A 48 6.11 -9.43 6.56
CA ALA A 48 6.98 -10.50 7.04
C ALA A 48 8.45 -10.06 7.12
N GLY A 49 8.94 -9.36 6.08
CA GLY A 49 10.30 -8.82 6.05
C GLY A 49 10.55 -7.73 7.11
N ALA A 50 9.49 -7.02 7.52
CA ALA A 50 9.54 -5.99 8.54
C ALA A 50 9.45 -6.50 9.98
N ARG A 51 9.18 -7.81 10.19
CA ARG A 51 8.79 -8.37 11.48
C ARG A 51 9.75 -8.02 12.63
N ASP A 52 11.04 -8.03 12.36
CA ASP A 52 12.08 -7.80 13.37
C ASP A 52 12.52 -6.33 13.47
N HIS A 53 11.91 -5.43 12.67
CA HIS A 53 12.20 -4.00 12.67
C HIS A 53 11.82 -3.36 14.02
N PRO A 54 12.69 -2.54 14.65
CA PRO A 54 12.43 -1.94 15.96
C PRO A 54 11.11 -1.15 16.05
N ALA A 55 10.79 -0.35 15.03
CA ALA A 55 9.53 0.40 14.94
C ALA A 55 8.28 -0.51 15.04
N ILE A 56 8.34 -1.75 14.56
CA ILE A 56 7.21 -2.68 14.63
C ILE A 56 7.01 -3.22 16.04
N LYS A 57 8.10 -3.41 16.80
CA LYS A 57 8.01 -3.74 18.23
C LYS A 57 7.37 -2.59 19.02
N GLN A 58 7.72 -1.36 18.70
CA GLN A 58 7.13 -0.16 19.32
C GLN A 58 5.65 0.00 18.95
N ALA A 59 5.30 -0.17 17.67
CA ALA A 59 3.91 -0.13 17.21
C ALA A 59 3.03 -1.18 17.91
N ARG A 60 3.55 -2.39 18.14
CA ARG A 60 2.87 -3.43 18.91
C ARG A 60 2.65 -3.04 20.36
N ALA A 61 3.69 -2.55 21.04
CA ALA A 61 3.59 -2.11 22.42
C ALA A 61 2.56 -0.98 22.58
N PHE A 62 2.58 0.00 21.66
CA PHE A 62 1.56 1.05 21.60
C PHE A 62 0.15 0.49 21.39
N ALA A 63 -0.02 -0.42 20.43
CA ALA A 63 -1.34 -0.98 20.11
C ALA A 63 -1.95 -1.75 21.29
N VAL A 64 -1.15 -2.50 22.05
CA VAL A 64 -1.59 -3.18 23.28
C VAL A 64 -2.12 -2.19 24.32
N LEU A 65 -1.42 -1.07 24.50
CA LEU A 65 -1.78 -0.05 25.48
C LEU A 65 -3.00 0.79 25.06
N ALA A 66 -3.05 1.21 23.79
CA ALA A 66 -4.04 2.16 23.29
C ALA A 66 -5.34 1.49 22.84
N PHE A 67 -5.29 0.22 22.41
CA PHE A 67 -6.43 -0.49 21.85
C PHE A 67 -6.56 -1.88 22.49
N PRO A 68 -6.89 -1.95 23.79
CA PRO A 68 -6.98 -3.21 24.51
C PRO A 68 -8.07 -4.12 23.93
N GLY A 69 -7.84 -5.43 23.98
CA GLY A 69 -8.76 -6.45 23.50
C GLY A 69 -8.02 -7.64 22.87
N GLU A 70 -8.76 -8.72 22.60
CA GLU A 70 -8.22 -9.99 22.10
C GLU A 70 -9.06 -10.55 20.94
N SER A 71 -9.70 -9.67 20.16
CA SER A 71 -10.63 -10.04 19.08
C SER A 71 -9.94 -10.48 17.78
N CYS A 72 -8.62 -10.44 17.72
CA CYS A 72 -7.82 -10.84 16.57
C CYS A 72 -6.46 -11.40 17.02
N ALA A 73 -5.89 -12.31 16.24
CA ALA A 73 -4.51 -12.77 16.39
C ALA A 73 -3.64 -12.07 15.35
N THR A 74 -2.53 -11.47 15.78
CA THR A 74 -1.60 -10.78 14.87
C THR A 74 -0.91 -11.75 13.92
N TRP A 75 -0.53 -11.24 12.74
CA TRP A 75 0.20 -12.02 11.75
C TRP A 75 1.53 -12.54 12.29
N PHE A 76 1.87 -13.77 11.90
CA PHE A 76 3.14 -14.45 12.10
C PHE A 76 3.49 -14.87 13.52
N ASP A 77 2.99 -14.20 14.57
CA ASP A 77 3.24 -14.54 15.97
C ASP A 77 1.97 -14.86 16.76
N GLY A 78 0.79 -14.56 16.21
CA GLY A 78 -0.48 -14.96 16.80
C GLY A 78 -0.78 -14.28 18.13
N LEU A 79 -0.17 -13.13 18.42
CA LEU A 79 -0.44 -12.41 19.67
C LEU A 79 -1.89 -11.93 19.69
N PRO A 80 -2.65 -12.18 20.77
CA PRO A 80 -3.99 -11.64 20.94
C PRO A 80 -3.97 -10.11 20.97
N MET A 81 -4.82 -9.48 20.18
CA MET A 81 -4.95 -8.02 20.10
C MET A 81 -6.37 -7.63 19.67
N SER A 82 -6.79 -6.40 19.93
CA SER A 82 -8.02 -5.87 19.34
C SER A 82 -7.89 -5.82 17.81
N THR A 83 -9.01 -5.91 17.10
CA THR A 83 -9.03 -5.85 15.62
C THR A 83 -8.43 -4.54 15.10
N LEU A 84 -8.70 -3.41 15.77
CA LEU A 84 -8.14 -2.10 15.40
C LEU A 84 -6.63 -2.03 15.67
N GLY A 85 -6.18 -2.51 16.83
CA GLY A 85 -4.75 -2.58 17.15
C GLY A 85 -3.99 -3.50 16.18
N ALA A 86 -4.56 -4.66 15.85
CA ALA A 86 -3.97 -5.59 14.90
C ALA A 86 -3.86 -4.97 13.50
N ALA A 87 -4.91 -4.29 13.01
CA ALA A 87 -4.86 -3.60 11.73
C ALA A 87 -3.78 -2.51 11.70
N PHE A 88 -3.64 -1.72 12.77
CA PHE A 88 -2.57 -0.73 12.91
C PHE A 88 -1.18 -1.37 12.83
N VAL A 89 -0.95 -2.47 13.56
CA VAL A 89 0.34 -3.20 13.55
C VAL A 89 0.63 -3.81 12.18
N HIS A 90 -0.36 -4.44 11.54
CA HIS A 90 -0.20 -5.05 10.23
C HIS A 90 0.12 -4.01 9.15
N ALA A 91 -0.57 -2.86 9.15
CA ALA A 91 -0.31 -1.76 8.22
C ALA A 91 1.03 -1.06 8.49
N SER A 92 1.43 -0.93 9.77
CA SER A 92 2.78 -0.49 10.13
C SER A 92 3.83 -1.43 9.55
N SER A 93 3.63 -2.74 9.73
CA SER A 93 4.56 -3.77 9.24
C SER A 93 4.66 -3.78 7.72
N ALA A 94 3.53 -3.69 7.02
CA ALA A 94 3.50 -3.69 5.56
C ALA A 94 4.22 -2.49 4.95
N SER A 95 4.17 -1.32 5.58
CA SER A 95 4.70 -0.07 5.02
C SER A 95 6.11 0.28 5.47
N ILE A 96 6.58 -0.13 6.66
CA ILE A 96 7.80 0.44 7.27
C ILE A 96 9.06 0.35 6.38
N LEU A 97 9.17 -0.67 5.54
CA LEU A 97 10.33 -0.90 4.67
C LEU A 97 10.32 -0.08 3.36
N ASP A 98 9.24 0.62 3.04
CA ASP A 98 9.04 1.32 1.76
C ASP A 98 9.13 0.38 0.54
N PHE A 99 8.80 -0.88 0.74
CA PHE A 99 8.96 -1.93 -0.26
C PHE A 99 7.61 -2.40 -0.82
N ASP A 100 6.51 -1.93 -0.22
CA ASP A 100 5.14 -2.17 -0.62
C ASP A 100 4.82 -1.58 -2.00
N ASP A 101 3.69 -2.01 -2.53
CA ASP A 101 3.17 -1.52 -3.80
C ASP A 101 2.80 -0.02 -3.76
N GLY A 102 2.48 0.52 -4.94
CA GLY A 102 1.99 1.88 -5.01
C GLY A 102 1.20 2.17 -6.28
N HIS A 103 0.52 3.31 -6.28
CA HIS A 103 -0.29 3.74 -7.41
C HIS A 103 0.05 5.18 -7.82
N ARG A 104 0.55 5.36 -9.05
CA ARG A 104 1.08 6.65 -9.53
C ARG A 104 0.04 7.75 -9.55
N ALA A 105 -1.17 7.44 -10.02
CA ALA A 105 -2.28 8.40 -10.05
C ALA A 105 -2.75 8.84 -8.65
N ALA A 106 -2.44 8.06 -7.62
CA ALA A 106 -2.71 8.41 -6.23
C ALA A 106 -1.48 9.02 -5.52
N SER A 107 -0.29 8.93 -6.14
CA SER A 107 0.98 9.31 -5.52
C SER A 107 1.15 8.72 -4.11
N GLY A 108 0.89 7.42 -3.95
CA GLY A 108 0.96 6.77 -2.64
C GLY A 108 0.69 5.25 -2.66
N HIS A 109 0.41 4.73 -1.46
CA HIS A 109 0.54 3.32 -1.06
C HIS A 109 -0.81 2.68 -0.65
N PRO A 110 -1.63 2.19 -1.60
CA PRO A 110 -2.91 1.58 -1.29
C PRO A 110 -2.75 0.24 -0.57
N GLY A 111 -1.81 -0.62 -1.01
CA GLY A 111 -1.70 -1.99 -0.52
C GLY A 111 -1.33 -2.07 0.95
N ALA A 112 -0.45 -1.19 1.41
CA ALA A 112 -0.02 -1.18 2.81
C ALA A 112 -1.10 -0.74 3.81
N ALA A 113 -2.22 -0.14 3.36
CA ALA A 113 -3.38 0.15 4.21
C ALA A 113 -4.52 -0.85 3.98
N VAL A 114 -4.93 -1.02 2.71
CA VAL A 114 -6.14 -1.78 2.33
C VAL A 114 -5.96 -3.26 2.60
N VAL A 115 -4.83 -3.87 2.20
CA VAL A 115 -4.62 -5.31 2.37
C VAL A 115 -4.57 -5.69 3.85
N PRO A 116 -3.77 -5.02 4.71
CA PRO A 116 -3.77 -5.27 6.15
C PRO A 116 -5.14 -5.16 6.80
N ALA A 117 -5.92 -4.12 6.48
CA ALA A 117 -7.25 -3.95 7.05
C ALA A 117 -8.22 -5.08 6.63
N VAL A 118 -8.26 -5.40 5.33
CA VAL A 118 -9.12 -6.46 4.78
C VAL A 118 -8.75 -7.82 5.36
N LEU A 119 -7.47 -8.20 5.37
CA LEU A 119 -7.03 -9.49 5.89
C LEU A 119 -7.24 -9.61 7.42
N THR A 120 -7.11 -8.52 8.16
CA THR A 120 -7.41 -8.48 9.60
C THR A 120 -8.89 -8.79 9.86
N LEU A 121 -9.79 -8.17 9.08
CA LEU A 121 -11.22 -8.45 9.17
C LEU A 121 -11.57 -9.85 8.66
N ALA A 122 -11.01 -10.27 7.52
CA ALA A 122 -11.30 -11.56 6.90
C ALA A 122 -11.03 -12.74 7.84
N ARG A 123 -9.98 -12.65 8.67
CA ARG A 123 -9.71 -13.64 9.72
C ARG A 123 -10.79 -13.65 10.80
N ALA A 124 -11.31 -12.49 11.19
CA ALA A 124 -12.36 -12.39 12.20
C ALA A 124 -13.73 -12.86 11.67
N THR A 125 -13.98 -12.74 10.36
CA THR A 125 -15.27 -13.08 9.72
C THR A 125 -15.28 -14.43 9.00
N GLY A 126 -14.13 -15.09 8.86
CA GLY A 126 -14.00 -16.32 8.08
C GLY A 126 -14.20 -16.11 6.58
N SER A 127 -13.85 -14.93 6.06
CA SER A 127 -14.08 -14.58 4.65
C SER A 127 -13.20 -15.40 3.70
N SER A 128 -13.79 -15.76 2.57
CA SER A 128 -13.13 -16.50 1.49
C SER A 128 -12.15 -15.62 0.70
N LEU A 129 -11.20 -16.23 0.00
CA LEU A 129 -10.24 -15.52 -0.86
C LEU A 129 -10.95 -14.66 -1.93
N PRO A 130 -12.01 -15.12 -2.63
CA PRO A 130 -12.78 -14.27 -3.55
C PRO A 130 -13.34 -12.99 -2.89
N GLU A 131 -13.84 -13.08 -1.66
CA GLU A 131 -14.33 -11.93 -0.91
C GLU A 131 -13.20 -10.95 -0.55
N VAL A 132 -12.06 -11.49 -0.12
CA VAL A 132 -10.84 -10.72 0.17
C VAL A 132 -10.37 -9.97 -1.08
N LEU A 133 -10.19 -10.67 -2.19
CA LEU A 133 -9.66 -10.07 -3.42
C LEU A 133 -10.56 -8.97 -3.96
N ALA A 134 -11.87 -9.19 -3.90
CA ALA A 134 -12.80 -8.19 -4.37
C ALA A 134 -12.89 -7.00 -3.40
N ALA A 135 -12.76 -7.19 -2.09
CA ALA A 135 -12.64 -6.08 -1.12
C ALA A 135 -11.37 -5.26 -1.35
N VAL A 136 -10.24 -5.91 -1.62
CA VAL A 136 -9.00 -5.22 -1.98
C VAL A 136 -9.18 -4.40 -3.24
N ALA A 137 -9.69 -4.99 -4.33
CA ALA A 137 -9.95 -4.27 -5.58
C ALA A 137 -10.89 -3.07 -5.38
N CYS A 138 -11.93 -3.24 -4.56
CA CYS A 138 -12.87 -2.16 -4.18
C CYS A 138 -12.17 -0.99 -3.49
N GLY A 139 -11.31 -1.27 -2.50
CA GLY A 139 -10.55 -0.24 -1.81
C GLY A 139 -9.62 0.53 -2.75
N TYR A 140 -8.94 -0.17 -3.67
CA TYR A 140 -8.07 0.46 -4.65
C TYR A 140 -8.84 1.40 -5.57
N GLU A 141 -9.98 0.96 -6.11
CA GLU A 141 -10.84 1.81 -6.94
C GLU A 141 -11.26 3.09 -6.21
N VAL A 142 -11.91 2.96 -5.05
CA VAL A 142 -12.40 4.13 -4.31
C VAL A 142 -11.26 5.06 -3.91
N GLY A 143 -10.20 4.50 -3.32
CA GLY A 143 -9.07 5.28 -2.83
C GLY A 143 -8.33 6.03 -3.94
N VAL A 144 -8.05 5.34 -5.06
CA VAL A 144 -7.31 5.95 -6.17
C VAL A 144 -8.17 7.00 -6.88
N ARG A 145 -9.48 6.81 -7.04
CA ARG A 145 -10.39 7.82 -7.61
C ARG A 145 -10.40 9.09 -6.76
N LEU A 146 -10.54 8.92 -5.45
CA LEU A 146 -10.49 10.02 -4.50
C LEU A 146 -9.14 10.77 -4.59
N ALA A 147 -8.04 10.02 -4.60
CA ALA A 147 -6.69 10.59 -4.66
C ALA A 147 -6.43 11.33 -5.99
N ARG A 148 -6.97 10.86 -7.12
CA ARG A 148 -6.89 11.52 -8.43
C ARG A 148 -7.68 12.82 -8.48
N ALA A 149 -8.81 12.87 -7.79
CA ALA A 149 -9.69 14.03 -7.77
C ALA A 149 -9.21 15.14 -6.83
N ARG A 150 -8.20 14.92 -5.98
CA ARG A 150 -7.69 15.96 -5.06
C ARG A 150 -7.34 17.25 -5.81
N ASN A 151 -7.84 18.37 -5.30
CA ASN A 151 -7.52 19.68 -5.85
C ASN A 151 -6.06 20.04 -5.52
N ARG A 152 -5.22 20.17 -6.55
CA ARG A 152 -3.78 20.43 -6.41
C ARG A 152 -3.45 21.88 -6.05
N SER A 153 -4.43 22.79 -6.15
CA SER A 153 -4.28 24.22 -5.91
C SER A 153 -4.54 24.62 -4.46
N GLY A 154 -5.13 23.73 -3.64
CA GLY A 154 -5.26 23.91 -2.20
C GLY A 154 -4.14 23.19 -1.43
N PRO A 155 -4.18 23.18 -0.09
CA PRO A 155 -3.36 22.26 0.71
C PRO A 155 -4.16 21.02 1.18
N PRO A 156 -4.48 20.04 0.30
CA PRO A 156 -4.65 18.68 0.70
C PRO A 156 -3.29 17.97 0.71
N SER A 157 -2.89 17.46 1.87
CA SER A 157 -1.74 16.56 1.98
C SER A 157 -1.82 15.43 0.95
N VAL A 158 -0.71 15.15 0.28
CA VAL A 158 -0.65 14.00 -0.65
C VAL A 158 -0.42 12.67 0.07
N ALA A 159 -0.16 12.71 1.38
CA ALA A 159 0.16 11.54 2.19
C ALA A 159 -0.87 10.41 2.03
N SER A 160 -0.34 9.19 1.86
CA SER A 160 -1.12 7.97 1.64
C SER A 160 -2.23 7.77 2.66
N GLY A 161 -1.96 8.01 3.94
CA GLY A 161 -2.91 7.83 5.04
C GLY A 161 -4.22 8.61 4.84
N ARG A 162 -4.17 9.79 4.23
CA ARG A 162 -5.35 10.64 4.04
C ARG A 162 -6.42 9.95 3.19
N TRP A 163 -6.07 9.57 1.97
CA TRP A 163 -7.02 8.97 1.03
C TRP A 163 -7.20 7.46 1.25
N THR A 164 -6.19 6.78 1.80
CA THR A 164 -6.32 5.34 2.12
C THR A 164 -7.28 5.08 3.28
N THR A 165 -7.58 6.06 4.13
CA THR A 165 -8.61 5.91 5.19
C THR A 165 -9.97 5.62 4.57
N VAL A 166 -10.32 6.35 3.51
CA VAL A 166 -11.56 6.14 2.73
C VAL A 166 -11.50 4.83 1.95
N ALA A 167 -10.34 4.49 1.38
CA ALA A 167 -10.12 3.22 0.69
C ALA A 167 -10.37 2.01 1.62
N VAL A 168 -9.84 2.07 2.84
CA VAL A 168 -10.02 1.04 3.89
C VAL A 168 -11.49 0.96 4.28
N ALA A 169 -12.17 2.09 4.49
CA ALA A 169 -13.58 2.09 4.85
C ALA A 169 -14.45 1.44 3.76
N ALA A 170 -14.23 1.76 2.49
CA ALA A 170 -14.93 1.13 1.37
C ALA A 170 -14.67 -0.39 1.29
N ALA A 171 -13.40 -0.81 1.38
CA ALA A 171 -13.02 -2.22 1.34
C ALA A 171 -13.63 -3.02 2.49
N ALA A 172 -13.57 -2.48 3.71
CA ALA A 172 -14.11 -3.12 4.91
C ALA A 172 -15.64 -3.15 4.92
N ALA A 173 -16.31 -2.06 4.53
CA ALA A 173 -17.77 -2.02 4.42
C ALA A 173 -18.28 -3.05 3.40
N ARG A 174 -17.58 -3.20 2.26
CA ARG A 174 -17.87 -4.27 1.31
C ARG A 174 -17.68 -5.65 1.93
N LEU A 175 -16.55 -5.90 2.60
CA LEU A 175 -16.24 -7.23 3.14
C LEU A 175 -17.29 -7.64 4.19
N LEU A 176 -17.72 -6.69 5.00
CA LEU A 176 -18.77 -6.84 6.02
C LEU A 176 -20.19 -6.78 5.46
N ARG A 177 -20.34 -6.60 4.13
CA ARG A 177 -21.62 -6.53 3.42
C ARG A 177 -22.58 -5.48 4.03
N GLN A 178 -22.04 -4.31 4.37
CA GLN A 178 -22.83 -3.21 4.90
C GLN A 178 -23.85 -2.69 3.88
N SER A 179 -24.95 -2.12 4.37
CA SER A 179 -25.94 -1.48 3.51
C SER A 179 -25.36 -0.22 2.86
N PRO A 180 -25.89 0.23 1.69
CA PRO A 180 -25.46 1.47 1.07
C PRO A 180 -25.48 2.67 2.04
N HIS A 181 -26.48 2.76 2.93
CA HIS A 181 -26.55 3.82 3.93
C HIS A 181 -25.39 3.77 4.93
N ALA A 182 -25.08 2.60 5.50
CA ALA A 182 -23.96 2.45 6.43
C ALA A 182 -22.62 2.68 5.71
N THR A 183 -22.47 2.16 4.49
CA THR A 183 -21.26 2.36 3.67
C THR A 183 -21.02 3.84 3.34
N ALA A 184 -22.05 4.61 2.98
CA ALA A 184 -21.92 6.03 2.68
C ALA A 184 -21.45 6.83 3.92
N ASN A 185 -22.03 6.53 5.08
CA ASN A 185 -21.60 7.15 6.33
C ASN A 185 -20.21 6.70 6.76
N ALA A 186 -19.82 5.44 6.56
CA ALA A 186 -18.47 4.98 6.82
C ALA A 186 -17.44 5.73 5.98
N ILE A 187 -17.69 5.91 4.68
CA ILE A 187 -16.85 6.71 3.77
C ILE A 187 -16.75 8.16 4.24
N ALA A 188 -17.88 8.78 4.61
CA ALA A 188 -17.91 10.17 5.05
C ALA A 188 -17.19 10.38 6.40
N ILE A 189 -17.38 9.48 7.37
CA ILE A 189 -16.67 9.50 8.66
C ILE A 189 -15.16 9.28 8.42
N ALA A 190 -14.79 8.33 7.57
CA ALA A 190 -13.42 8.03 7.23
C ALA A 190 -12.70 9.24 6.63
N GLU A 191 -13.36 9.99 5.74
CA GLU A 191 -12.79 11.21 5.15
C GLU A 191 -12.52 12.28 6.22
N SER A 192 -13.45 12.45 7.16
CA SER A 192 -13.33 13.42 8.26
C SER A 192 -12.25 13.05 9.29
N LEU A 193 -12.01 11.75 9.52
CA LEU A 193 -11.04 11.24 10.50
C LEU A 193 -9.66 10.92 9.89
N ALA A 194 -9.48 11.17 8.59
CA ALA A 194 -8.27 10.83 7.88
C ALA A 194 -7.04 11.61 8.41
N PRO A 195 -5.88 10.95 8.59
CA PRO A 195 -4.67 11.64 9.05
C PRO A 195 -4.18 12.62 7.98
N ASN A 196 -4.06 13.90 8.35
CA ASN A 196 -3.71 14.96 7.40
C ASN A 196 -2.19 15.10 7.18
N LEU A 197 -1.35 14.96 8.20
CA LEU A 197 0.13 14.94 8.09
C LEU A 197 0.79 16.05 7.23
N LEU A 198 0.23 17.26 7.22
CA LEU A 198 0.70 18.37 6.38
C LEU A 198 2.18 18.73 6.59
N ALA A 199 2.67 18.73 7.84
CA ALA A 199 4.05 19.12 8.13
C ALA A 199 5.08 18.13 7.55
N ALA A 200 4.76 16.83 7.52
CA ALA A 200 5.67 15.81 7.03
C ALA A 200 5.88 15.89 5.50
N ASP A 201 4.84 16.25 4.75
CA ASP A 201 4.90 16.43 3.29
C ASP A 201 5.76 17.64 2.89
N HIS A 202 5.83 18.67 3.74
CA HIS A 202 6.72 19.82 3.54
C HIS A 202 8.18 19.52 3.93
N ALA A 203 8.42 18.60 4.86
CA ALA A 203 9.74 18.29 5.40
C ALA A 203 10.42 17.06 4.75
N GLY A 204 9.83 16.50 3.67
CA GLY A 204 10.41 15.36 2.96
C GLY A 204 10.43 14.06 3.76
N PHE A 205 9.47 13.86 4.67
CA PHE A 205 9.28 12.64 5.47
C PHE A 205 10.55 12.11 6.18
N ALA A 206 11.42 13.02 6.65
CA ALA A 206 12.76 12.85 7.22
C ALA A 206 12.96 11.72 8.26
N GLY A 207 12.84 10.45 7.84
CA GLY A 207 13.03 9.28 8.70
C GLY A 207 11.83 8.96 9.62
N SER A 208 10.64 9.52 9.37
CA SER A 208 9.49 9.32 10.26
C SER A 208 8.88 7.92 10.16
N GLU A 209 8.77 7.25 11.31
CA GLU A 209 8.11 5.93 11.44
C GLU A 209 6.59 6.00 11.22
N VAL A 210 5.99 7.19 11.21
CA VAL A 210 4.54 7.38 10.94
C VAL A 210 4.20 7.06 9.48
N LYS A 211 5.19 7.06 8.57
CA LYS A 211 5.11 6.58 7.19
C LYS A 211 3.83 6.99 6.46
N GLU A 212 3.67 8.29 6.26
CA GLU A 212 2.50 8.89 5.60
C GLU A 212 1.14 8.56 6.26
N GLY A 213 1.12 8.06 7.50
CA GLY A 213 -0.11 7.81 8.26
C GLY A 213 -0.87 6.55 7.83
N ILE A 214 -0.22 5.65 7.08
CA ILE A 214 -0.82 4.42 6.55
C ILE A 214 -1.36 3.52 7.68
N ALA A 215 -0.62 3.38 8.78
CA ALA A 215 -1.08 2.59 9.92
C ALA A 215 -2.33 3.19 10.58
N TRP A 216 -2.36 4.51 10.70
CA TRP A 216 -3.51 5.23 11.24
C TRP A 216 -4.72 5.14 10.31
N SER A 217 -4.53 5.16 8.99
CA SER A 217 -5.63 5.05 8.04
C SER A 217 -6.32 3.69 8.06
N ALA A 218 -5.55 2.60 8.26
CA ALA A 218 -6.11 1.28 8.48
C ALA A 218 -6.99 1.25 9.74
N LEU A 219 -6.51 1.85 10.84
CA LEU A 219 -7.25 1.92 12.10
C LEU A 219 -8.52 2.79 11.98
N THR A 220 -8.39 4.02 11.49
CA THR A 220 -9.51 4.98 11.44
C THR A 220 -10.53 4.58 10.40
N GLY A 221 -10.13 3.98 9.28
CA GLY A 221 -11.05 3.45 8.27
C GLY A 221 -11.90 2.29 8.82
N LEU A 222 -11.29 1.36 9.56
CA LEU A 222 -12.03 0.29 10.25
C LEU A 222 -12.95 0.84 11.35
N ALA A 223 -12.48 1.81 12.13
CA ALA A 223 -13.29 2.44 13.17
C ALA A 223 -14.50 3.18 12.56
N ALA A 224 -14.33 3.85 11.42
CA ALA A 224 -15.43 4.52 10.71
C ALA A 224 -16.53 3.54 10.27
N VAL A 225 -16.13 2.37 9.75
CA VAL A 225 -17.04 1.28 9.36
C VAL A 225 -17.80 0.72 10.57
N GLN A 226 -17.14 0.57 11.72
CA GLN A 226 -17.78 0.14 12.96
C GLN A 226 -18.76 1.19 13.50
N GLN A 227 -18.39 2.47 13.50
CA GLN A 227 -19.27 3.57 13.92
C GLN A 227 -20.52 3.66 13.04
N ALA A 228 -20.36 3.60 11.72
CA ALA A 228 -21.49 3.64 10.80
C ALA A 228 -22.42 2.44 10.96
N ALA A 229 -21.88 1.24 11.26
CA ALA A 229 -22.69 0.06 11.57
C ALA A 229 -23.58 0.26 12.82
N LEU A 230 -23.13 1.08 13.77
CA LEU A 230 -23.87 1.44 14.98
C LEU A 230 -24.81 2.64 14.79
N GLY A 231 -24.90 3.19 13.56
CA GLY A 231 -25.81 4.27 13.22
C GLY A 231 -25.22 5.67 13.30
N SER A 232 -23.91 5.82 13.53
CA SER A 232 -23.26 7.13 13.41
C SER A 232 -23.28 7.63 11.97
N SER A 233 -23.44 8.94 11.80
CA SER A 233 -23.48 9.61 10.50
C SER A 233 -22.25 10.47 10.23
N GLY A 234 -21.82 10.54 8.97
CA GLY A 234 -20.75 11.45 8.51
C GLY A 234 -21.28 12.57 7.61
N TYR A 235 -20.41 13.52 7.25
CA TYR A 235 -20.76 14.58 6.30
C TYR A 235 -20.74 14.05 4.85
N LEU A 236 -21.91 13.60 4.35
CA LEU A 236 -22.03 12.94 3.04
C LEU A 236 -21.56 13.80 1.86
N GLY A 237 -21.70 15.12 1.95
CA GLY A 237 -21.23 16.08 0.93
C GLY A 237 -19.73 16.38 0.97
N GLY A 238 -18.96 15.73 1.84
CA GLY A 238 -17.52 15.99 1.99
C GLY A 238 -16.72 15.72 0.71
N LEU A 239 -17.09 14.67 -0.01
CA LEU A 239 -16.47 14.30 -1.29
C LEU A 239 -16.87 15.22 -2.45
N ASP A 240 -17.96 15.98 -2.29
CA ASP A 240 -18.47 16.91 -3.29
C ASP A 240 -17.93 18.34 -3.09
N ASN A 241 -17.06 18.55 -2.09
CA ASN A 241 -16.51 19.87 -1.79
C ASN A 241 -15.48 20.31 -2.85
N PRO A 242 -15.77 21.33 -3.69
CA PRO A 242 -14.92 21.74 -4.81
C PRO A 242 -13.59 22.38 -4.36
N SER A 243 -13.50 22.84 -3.12
CA SER A 243 -12.25 23.34 -2.54
C SER A 243 -11.26 22.22 -2.24
N MET A 244 -11.75 20.98 -2.08
CA MET A 244 -10.96 19.80 -1.70
C MET A 244 -10.76 18.83 -2.86
N TYR A 245 -11.82 18.61 -3.65
CA TYR A 245 -11.87 17.63 -4.71
C TYR A 245 -12.44 18.26 -5.98
N GLY A 246 -11.85 17.95 -7.14
CA GLY A 246 -12.53 18.02 -8.42
C GLY A 246 -13.52 16.86 -8.58
N PRO A 247 -14.06 16.64 -9.79
CA PRO A 247 -15.01 15.57 -10.04
C PRO A 247 -14.42 14.19 -9.68
N ILE A 248 -15.03 13.52 -8.71
CA ILE A 248 -14.78 12.12 -8.41
C ILE A 248 -15.78 11.31 -9.24
N ASP A 249 -15.30 10.34 -9.99
CA ASP A 249 -16.19 9.35 -10.61
C ASP A 249 -16.77 8.44 -9.51
N GLY A 250 -17.97 8.80 -9.04
CA GLY A 250 -18.72 8.05 -8.05
C GLY A 250 -19.40 6.79 -8.60
N GLN A 251 -19.28 6.50 -9.91
CA GLN A 251 -19.93 5.34 -10.53
C GLN A 251 -19.04 4.10 -10.50
N ALA A 252 -19.61 2.93 -10.81
CA ALA A 252 -18.81 1.73 -11.04
C ALA A 252 -17.83 1.94 -12.22
N PRO A 253 -16.66 1.26 -12.25
CA PRO A 253 -15.90 1.13 -13.50
C PRO A 253 -16.82 0.61 -14.61
N GLN A 254 -16.81 1.26 -15.78
CA GLN A 254 -17.67 0.82 -16.88
C GLN A 254 -17.13 -0.47 -17.52
N PRO A 255 -18.00 -1.33 -18.09
CA PRO A 255 -17.54 -2.51 -18.82
C PRO A 255 -16.54 -2.14 -19.92
N GLY A 256 -15.34 -2.71 -19.86
CA GLY A 256 -14.26 -2.43 -20.82
C GLY A 256 -13.25 -1.37 -20.37
N GLU A 257 -13.49 -0.67 -19.26
CA GLU A 257 -12.48 0.19 -18.63
C GLU A 257 -11.55 -0.64 -17.73
N PRO A 258 -10.22 -0.39 -17.77
CA PRO A 258 -9.30 -1.08 -16.89
C PRO A 258 -9.55 -0.66 -15.45
N TRP A 259 -9.52 -1.63 -14.54
CA TRP A 259 -9.57 -1.33 -13.12
C TRP A 259 -8.28 -0.62 -12.71
N LEU A 260 -8.38 0.38 -11.85
CA LEU A 260 -7.25 1.15 -11.32
C LEU A 260 -6.25 0.25 -10.60
N ILE A 261 -6.70 -0.83 -9.95
CA ILE A 261 -5.78 -1.79 -9.35
C ILE A 261 -4.81 -2.36 -10.39
N GLU A 262 -5.22 -2.58 -11.64
CA GLU A 262 -4.39 -3.15 -12.70
C GLU A 262 -3.15 -2.29 -13.03
N ARG A 263 -3.22 -0.98 -12.76
CA ARG A 263 -2.15 0.02 -12.93
C ARG A 263 -1.30 0.22 -11.66
N THR A 264 -1.34 -0.71 -10.72
CA THR A 264 -0.44 -0.76 -9.55
C THR A 264 0.98 -1.13 -9.95
N TYR A 265 1.97 -0.42 -9.40
CA TYR A 265 3.39 -0.77 -9.54
C TYR A 265 3.88 -1.53 -8.32
N PHE A 266 4.87 -2.39 -8.51
CA PHE A 266 5.53 -3.12 -7.41
C PHE A 266 6.97 -2.67 -7.32
N LYS A 267 7.41 -2.30 -6.13
CA LYS A 267 8.78 -1.85 -5.90
C LYS A 267 9.74 -3.04 -5.94
N PRO A 268 10.81 -3.00 -6.77
CA PRO A 268 11.92 -3.95 -6.72
C PRO A 268 13.00 -3.56 -5.70
N TYR A 269 12.96 -2.32 -5.19
CA TYR A 269 13.90 -1.77 -4.22
C TYR A 269 13.16 -1.23 -2.99
N ALA A 270 13.74 -1.39 -1.80
CA ALA A 270 13.17 -1.00 -0.51
C ALA A 270 13.40 0.50 -0.20
N CYS A 271 12.93 1.38 -1.09
CA CYS A 271 13.09 2.83 -0.99
C CYS A 271 12.04 3.57 -1.81
N CYS A 272 12.00 4.90 -1.67
CA CYS A 272 11.04 5.77 -2.34
C CYS A 272 11.03 5.52 -3.85
N ARG A 273 9.83 5.42 -4.44
CA ARG A 273 9.64 5.14 -5.88
C ARG A 273 10.38 6.14 -6.77
N TRP A 274 10.54 7.37 -6.32
CA TRP A 274 11.23 8.43 -7.07
C TRP A 274 12.73 8.18 -7.26
N ILE A 275 13.32 7.27 -6.49
CA ILE A 275 14.74 6.93 -6.54
C ILE A 275 15.01 5.80 -7.56
N HIS A 276 13.99 5.05 -7.96
CA HIS A 276 14.15 3.76 -8.65
C HIS A 276 14.81 3.88 -10.01
N ALA A 277 14.52 4.94 -10.77
CA ALA A 277 15.15 5.17 -12.08
C ALA A 277 16.66 5.41 -11.96
N ALA A 278 17.11 6.11 -10.92
CA ALA A 278 18.53 6.33 -10.67
C ALA A 278 19.23 5.03 -10.24
N ILE A 279 18.55 4.18 -9.44
CA ILE A 279 19.06 2.85 -9.08
C ILE A 279 19.17 1.95 -10.32
N ASP A 280 18.15 1.90 -11.16
CA ASP A 280 18.17 1.10 -12.39
C ASP A 280 19.32 1.53 -13.32
N ALA A 281 19.52 2.84 -13.49
CA ALA A 281 20.63 3.38 -14.26
C ALA A 281 21.98 2.97 -13.67
N ALA A 282 22.15 3.11 -12.36
CA ALA A 282 23.37 2.73 -11.65
C ALA A 282 23.67 1.22 -11.76
N LEU A 283 22.66 0.37 -11.61
CA LEU A 283 22.81 -1.09 -11.77
C LEU A 283 23.18 -1.46 -13.21
N ALA A 284 22.56 -0.84 -14.21
CA ALA A 284 22.89 -1.07 -15.61
C ALA A 284 24.33 -0.64 -15.94
N MET A 285 24.78 0.52 -15.42
CA MET A 285 26.17 0.97 -15.57
C MET A 285 27.17 0.05 -14.88
N ARG A 286 26.83 -0.46 -13.68
CA ARG A 286 27.66 -1.40 -12.93
C ARG A 286 27.92 -2.70 -13.68
N GLU A 287 26.99 -3.11 -14.53
CA GLU A 287 27.10 -4.33 -15.35
C GLU A 287 27.93 -4.12 -16.63
N GLN A 288 28.34 -2.89 -16.95
CA GLN A 288 29.16 -2.62 -18.12
C GLN A 288 30.57 -3.22 -17.97
N PRO A 289 31.12 -3.84 -19.03
CA PRO A 289 32.48 -4.38 -19.00
C PRO A 289 33.52 -3.32 -18.62
N GLY A 290 34.36 -3.64 -17.64
CA GLY A 290 35.43 -2.74 -17.19
C GLY A 290 35.01 -1.69 -16.16
N PHE A 291 33.73 -1.59 -15.78
CA PHE A 291 33.29 -0.67 -14.73
C PHE A 291 33.95 -1.00 -13.39
N SER A 292 34.47 0.03 -12.73
CA SER A 292 35.04 -0.07 -11.39
C SER A 292 34.58 1.10 -10.53
N VAL A 293 33.94 0.80 -9.40
CA VAL A 293 33.51 1.82 -8.42
C VAL A 293 34.71 2.63 -7.91
N ALA A 294 35.89 2.02 -7.81
CA ALA A 294 37.10 2.70 -7.37
C ALA A 294 37.57 3.79 -8.36
N ALA A 295 37.19 3.69 -9.64
CA ALA A 295 37.53 4.67 -10.68
C ALA A 295 36.55 5.86 -10.75
N VAL A 296 35.47 5.85 -9.96
CA VAL A 296 34.45 6.90 -9.96
C VAL A 296 34.96 8.18 -9.32
N GLN A 297 35.02 9.25 -10.10
CA GLN A 297 35.44 10.59 -9.64
C GLN A 297 34.24 11.42 -9.16
N GLU A 298 33.17 11.44 -9.95
CA GLU A 298 31.94 12.20 -9.69
C GLU A 298 30.73 11.47 -10.29
N ILE A 299 29.57 11.66 -9.68
CA ILE A 299 28.29 11.18 -10.22
C ILE A 299 27.30 12.34 -10.23
N GLU A 300 26.66 12.57 -11.37
CA GLU A 300 25.50 13.44 -11.49
C GLU A 300 24.23 12.61 -11.67
N VAL A 301 23.19 12.95 -10.92
CA VAL A 301 21.84 12.40 -11.08
C VAL A 301 20.88 13.54 -11.39
N ALA A 302 20.52 13.64 -12.66
CA ALA A 302 19.51 14.58 -13.14
C ALA A 302 18.11 13.95 -13.01
N THR A 303 17.16 14.68 -12.41
CA THR A 303 15.81 14.16 -12.09
C THR A 303 14.77 15.31 -12.00
N PHE A 304 13.60 15.03 -11.42
CA PHE A 304 12.45 15.94 -11.30
C PHE A 304 12.35 16.56 -9.90
N ALA A 305 11.64 17.67 -9.77
CA ALA A 305 11.62 18.52 -8.57
C ALA A 305 11.17 17.79 -7.30
N ARG A 306 10.20 16.86 -7.40
CA ARG A 306 9.74 16.07 -6.23
C ARG A 306 10.80 15.10 -5.71
N ALA A 307 11.64 14.51 -6.57
CA ALA A 307 12.77 13.70 -6.13
C ALA A 307 13.80 14.56 -5.37
N LEU A 308 13.98 15.81 -5.77
CA LEU A 308 14.87 16.76 -5.08
C LEU A 308 14.33 17.22 -3.72
N SER A 309 13.00 17.22 -3.52
CA SER A 309 12.38 17.57 -2.23
C SER A 309 12.45 16.47 -1.17
N LEU A 310 12.97 15.29 -1.52
CA LEU A 310 13.31 14.27 -0.53
C LEU A 310 14.46 14.77 0.36
N ALA A 311 14.58 14.19 1.56
CA ALA A 311 15.64 14.55 2.50
C ALA A 311 17.05 14.43 1.89
N ASN A 312 17.27 13.46 0.98
CA ASN A 312 18.49 13.31 0.18
C ASN A 312 19.79 13.37 1.00
N GLN A 313 19.73 12.85 2.24
CA GLN A 313 20.86 12.82 3.15
C GLN A 313 21.96 11.94 2.59
N ARG A 314 23.17 12.48 2.46
CA ARG A 314 24.35 11.71 2.02
C ARG A 314 24.84 10.72 3.08
N ALA A 315 24.56 11.03 4.34
CA ALA A 315 24.88 10.19 5.50
C ALA A 315 23.62 10.00 6.35
N PRO A 316 22.65 9.19 5.90
CA PRO A 316 21.47 8.89 6.68
C PRO A 316 21.83 8.13 7.96
N GLU A 317 21.16 8.47 9.06
CA GLU A 317 21.43 7.90 10.39
C GLU A 317 20.48 6.75 10.76
N SER A 318 19.44 6.53 9.94
CA SER A 318 18.49 5.43 10.12
C SER A 318 18.11 4.78 8.80
N PRO A 319 17.69 3.49 8.80
CA PRO A 319 17.23 2.83 7.57
C PRO A 319 16.07 3.58 6.91
N ILE A 320 15.17 4.16 7.71
CA ILE A 320 14.02 4.93 7.19
C ILE A 320 14.48 6.20 6.50
N SER A 321 15.43 6.95 7.08
CA SER A 321 15.98 8.14 6.41
C SER A 321 16.71 7.80 5.10
N ALA A 322 17.39 6.65 5.06
CA ALA A 322 18.06 6.16 3.87
C ALA A 322 17.09 5.82 2.72
N GLN A 323 15.87 5.35 3.02
CA GLN A 323 14.82 5.09 2.01
C GLN A 323 14.43 6.34 1.20
N PHE A 324 14.73 7.55 1.70
CA PHE A 324 14.44 8.83 1.07
C PHE A 324 15.71 9.57 0.64
N SER A 325 16.77 8.83 0.31
CA SER A 325 18.03 9.39 -0.19
C SER A 325 18.46 8.79 -1.52
N VAL A 326 18.33 9.58 -2.59
CA VAL A 326 18.89 9.25 -3.90
C VAL A 326 20.40 8.94 -3.82
N PRO A 327 21.25 9.82 -3.24
CA PRO A 327 22.69 9.59 -3.28
C PRO A 327 23.09 8.33 -2.49
N PHE A 328 22.48 8.09 -1.33
CA PHE A 328 22.82 6.91 -0.53
C PHE A 328 22.40 5.61 -1.23
N CYS A 329 21.19 5.55 -1.79
CA CYS A 329 20.70 4.37 -2.49
C CYS A 329 21.48 4.08 -3.79
N VAL A 330 21.86 5.11 -4.56
CA VAL A 330 22.70 4.95 -5.75
C VAL A 330 24.10 4.45 -5.37
N ALA A 331 24.68 4.94 -4.27
CA ALA A 331 25.96 4.45 -3.78
C ALA A 331 25.90 2.96 -3.39
N LEU A 332 24.85 2.54 -2.66
CA LEU A 332 24.62 1.12 -2.34
C LEU A 332 24.46 0.27 -3.61
N ALA A 333 23.71 0.75 -4.60
CA ALA A 333 23.51 0.05 -5.86
C ALA A 333 24.82 -0.16 -6.63
N LEU A 334 25.72 0.82 -6.63
CA LEU A 334 27.02 0.69 -7.30
C LEU A 334 27.98 -0.25 -6.55
N ILE A 335 28.03 -0.18 -5.21
CA ILE A 335 28.95 -0.96 -4.39
C ILE A 335 28.47 -2.41 -4.23
N ASP A 336 27.27 -2.60 -3.69
CA ASP A 336 26.75 -3.91 -3.31
C ASP A 336 25.88 -4.54 -4.41
N GLY A 337 25.63 -3.80 -5.50
CA GLY A 337 24.69 -4.21 -6.52
C GLY A 337 23.26 -4.18 -6.01
N ARG A 338 22.41 -5.00 -6.65
CA ARG A 338 20.98 -5.10 -6.35
C ARG A 338 20.69 -5.47 -4.88
N ALA A 339 21.56 -6.26 -4.24
CA ALA A 339 21.37 -6.72 -2.88
C ALA A 339 21.32 -5.56 -1.85
N GLY A 340 22.12 -4.50 -2.07
CA GLY A 340 22.19 -3.36 -1.15
C GLY A 340 20.93 -2.48 -1.13
N VAL A 341 20.12 -2.53 -2.19
CA VAL A 341 18.87 -1.76 -2.33
C VAL A 341 17.61 -2.63 -2.18
N GLU A 342 17.73 -3.95 -2.25
CA GLU A 342 16.68 -4.91 -1.88
C GLU A 342 16.57 -5.11 -0.35
N ALA A 343 17.55 -4.66 0.45
CA ALA A 343 17.33 -4.29 1.85
C ALA A 343 18.34 -3.23 2.31
N ILE A 344 17.81 -2.11 2.80
CA ILE A 344 18.61 -1.10 3.47
C ILE A 344 18.73 -1.50 4.94
N GLU A 345 19.81 -2.18 5.28
CA GLU A 345 20.08 -2.66 6.63
C GLU A 345 20.79 -1.58 7.47
N SER A 346 20.65 -1.66 8.80
CA SER A 346 21.42 -0.79 9.71
C SER A 346 22.93 -0.96 9.56
N SER A 347 23.39 -2.14 9.14
CA SER A 347 24.80 -2.44 8.82
C SER A 347 25.33 -1.64 7.63
N SER A 348 24.45 -1.16 6.74
CA SER A 348 24.82 -0.29 5.62
C SER A 348 25.08 1.16 6.05
N LEU A 349 24.55 1.57 7.20
CA LEU A 349 24.69 2.93 7.72
C LEU A 349 26.10 3.14 8.26
N GLY A 350 26.68 4.32 8.05
CA GLY A 350 28.02 4.65 8.55
C GLY A 350 29.19 4.00 7.79
N ARG A 351 28.93 3.12 6.82
CA ARG A 351 29.94 2.48 5.98
C ARG A 351 30.81 3.50 5.23
N PRO A 352 32.15 3.55 5.48
CA PRO A 352 33.00 4.60 4.91
C PRO A 352 33.03 4.62 3.37
N ASP A 353 33.00 3.45 2.73
CA ASP A 353 32.96 3.29 1.27
C ASP A 353 31.66 3.85 0.68
N VAL A 354 30.52 3.53 1.29
CA VAL A 354 29.20 4.03 0.87
C VAL A 354 29.08 5.54 1.08
N LEU A 355 29.49 6.05 2.24
CA LEU A 355 29.44 7.48 2.53
C LEU A 355 30.36 8.29 1.62
N ALA A 356 31.57 7.79 1.36
CA ALA A 356 32.51 8.44 0.46
C ALA A 356 31.94 8.53 -0.97
N LEU A 357 31.33 7.45 -1.49
CA LEU A 357 30.70 7.49 -2.81
C LEU A 357 29.45 8.36 -2.82
N SER A 358 28.60 8.26 -1.79
CA SER A 358 27.39 9.08 -1.64
C SER A 358 27.70 10.57 -1.60
N SER A 359 28.86 10.98 -1.06
CA SER A 359 29.29 12.38 -1.04
C SER A 359 29.68 12.94 -2.41
N ARG A 360 30.02 12.07 -3.37
CA ARG A 360 30.39 12.45 -4.75
C ARG A 360 29.18 12.57 -5.68
N ILE A 361 27.98 12.27 -5.17
CA ILE A 361 26.74 12.35 -5.94
C ILE A 361 26.14 13.76 -5.82
N ARG A 362 25.95 14.40 -6.97
CA ARG A 362 25.22 15.66 -7.12
C ARG A 362 23.86 15.39 -7.75
N LEU A 363 22.83 16.06 -7.24
CA LEU A 363 21.49 16.01 -7.81
C LEU A 363 21.21 17.31 -8.56
N SER A 364 20.60 17.21 -9.73
CA SER A 364 20.21 18.36 -10.55
C SER A 364 18.76 18.21 -11.04
N LEU A 365 18.09 19.34 -11.26
CA LEU A 365 16.79 19.37 -11.92
C LEU A 365 17.01 19.33 -13.44
N ASP A 366 16.34 18.40 -14.12
CA ASP A 366 16.24 18.40 -15.58
C ASP A 366 14.79 18.72 -15.96
N GLU A 367 14.58 19.85 -16.62
CA GLU A 367 13.23 20.34 -16.98
C GLU A 367 12.48 19.38 -17.90
N SER A 368 13.19 18.64 -18.77
CA SER A 368 12.57 17.66 -19.66
C SER A 368 12.08 16.43 -18.89
N LEU A 369 12.80 16.03 -17.85
CA LEU A 369 12.42 14.95 -16.94
C LEU A 369 11.30 15.37 -15.99
N ASP A 370 11.36 16.60 -15.48
CA ASP A 370 10.34 17.20 -14.60
C ASP A 370 8.98 17.29 -15.30
N ALA A 371 8.97 17.69 -16.57
CA ALA A 371 7.75 17.76 -17.39
C ALA A 371 7.03 16.41 -17.55
N MET A 372 7.70 15.28 -17.29
CA MET A 372 7.07 13.96 -17.31
C MET A 372 6.38 13.58 -15.99
N PHE A 373 6.69 14.26 -14.89
CA PHE A 373 6.07 14.00 -13.59
C PHE A 373 4.65 14.61 -13.53
N PRO A 374 3.64 13.92 -12.94
CA PRO A 374 3.71 12.63 -12.26
C PRO A 374 3.43 11.43 -13.17
N VAL A 375 3.34 11.60 -14.50
CA VAL A 375 3.05 10.48 -15.42
C VAL A 375 4.19 9.47 -15.43
N ARG A 376 5.44 9.91 -15.27
CA ARG A 376 6.63 9.08 -15.07
C ARG A 376 7.47 9.61 -13.90
N VAL A 377 8.44 8.80 -13.46
CA VAL A 377 9.41 9.14 -12.41
C VAL A 377 10.84 8.89 -12.94
N PRO A 378 11.29 9.67 -13.93
CA PRO A 378 12.52 9.40 -14.66
C PRO A 378 13.78 9.90 -13.93
N ALA A 379 14.94 9.38 -14.35
CA ALA A 379 16.24 9.91 -13.97
C ALA A 379 17.28 9.65 -15.07
N ARG A 380 18.28 10.53 -15.15
CA ARG A 380 19.49 10.33 -15.95
C ARG A 380 20.69 10.35 -15.01
N VAL A 381 21.52 9.31 -15.08
CA VAL A 381 22.74 9.19 -14.28
C VAL A 381 23.94 9.36 -15.21
N ARG A 382 24.91 10.16 -14.79
CA ARG A 382 26.19 10.35 -15.48
C ARG A 382 27.31 10.10 -14.49
N ILE A 383 28.21 9.18 -14.81
CA ILE A 383 29.37 8.83 -13.97
C ILE A 383 30.64 9.26 -14.68
N VAL A 384 31.46 10.09 -14.02
CA VAL A 384 32.77 10.50 -14.52
C VAL A 384 33.81 9.48 -14.07
N LEU A 385 34.36 8.73 -15.02
CA LEU A 385 35.46 7.79 -14.82
C LEU A 385 36.78 8.37 -15.37
N ALA A 386 37.90 7.73 -15.06
CA ALA A 386 39.23 8.18 -15.52
C ALA A 386 39.41 8.14 -17.05
N ASP A 387 38.68 7.23 -17.71
CA ASP A 387 38.67 6.95 -19.14
C ASP A 387 37.54 7.67 -19.89
N GLY A 388 36.68 8.40 -19.17
CA GLY A 388 35.62 9.23 -19.74
C GLY A 388 34.30 9.09 -18.99
N PRO A 389 33.30 9.95 -19.30
CA PRO A 389 31.98 9.85 -18.70
C PRO A 389 31.16 8.74 -19.37
N ILE A 390 30.41 7.98 -18.58
CA ILE A 390 29.32 7.12 -19.04
C ILE A 390 27.98 7.67 -18.58
N GLU A 391 26.93 7.43 -19.35
CA GLU A 391 25.60 7.99 -19.11
C GLU A 391 24.51 6.96 -19.39
N GLN A 392 23.45 6.97 -18.56
CA GLN A 392 22.31 6.07 -18.67
C GLN A 392 21.05 6.83 -18.26
N GLU A 393 20.06 6.84 -19.14
CA GLU A 393 18.74 7.39 -18.89
C GLU A 393 17.72 6.27 -18.67
N ILE A 394 16.86 6.44 -17.67
CA ILE A 394 15.74 5.54 -17.38
C ILE A 394 14.47 6.38 -17.26
N LEU A 395 13.57 6.22 -18.23
CA LEU A 395 12.29 6.92 -18.27
C LEU A 395 11.16 6.16 -17.54
N ILE A 396 11.25 4.83 -17.51
CA ILE A 396 10.28 3.93 -16.89
C ILE A 396 11.06 2.97 -15.99
N PRO A 397 11.11 3.21 -14.66
CA PRO A 397 11.85 2.34 -13.76
C PRO A 397 11.19 0.98 -13.61
N SER A 398 11.99 -0.05 -13.38
CA SER A 398 11.56 -1.43 -13.18
C SER A 398 10.44 -1.56 -12.15
N GLY A 399 9.49 -2.46 -12.42
CA GLY A 399 8.30 -2.68 -11.59
C GLY A 399 7.13 -1.74 -11.87
N ASP A 400 7.28 -0.80 -12.80
CA ASP A 400 6.19 0.02 -13.34
C ASP A 400 5.12 -0.84 -14.02
N PRO A 401 3.83 -0.43 -14.12
CA PRO A 401 2.85 -1.19 -14.89
C PRO A 401 3.24 -1.31 -16.38
N ASP A 402 3.99 -0.32 -16.90
CA ASP A 402 4.49 -0.32 -18.27
C ASP A 402 5.89 -1.00 -18.41
N ALA A 403 6.49 -1.41 -17.28
CA ALA A 403 7.71 -2.20 -17.20
C ALA A 403 7.65 -3.16 -15.99
N PRO A 404 6.68 -4.10 -15.96
CA PRO A 404 6.33 -4.84 -14.75
C PRO A 404 7.46 -5.77 -14.32
N MET A 405 7.51 -6.08 -13.03
CA MET A 405 8.42 -7.12 -12.54
C MET A 405 8.10 -8.43 -13.25
N THR A 406 9.15 -9.08 -13.77
CA THR A 406 9.05 -10.45 -14.28
C THR A 406 8.66 -11.40 -13.15
N GLN A 407 8.11 -12.57 -13.52
CA GLN A 407 7.81 -13.64 -12.56
C GLN A 407 9.03 -13.98 -11.68
N ALA A 408 10.23 -14.06 -12.28
CA ALA A 408 11.46 -14.35 -11.55
C ALA A 408 11.83 -13.23 -10.54
N GLN A 409 11.69 -11.96 -10.93
CA GLN A 409 11.96 -10.84 -10.03
C GLN A 409 10.96 -10.80 -8.86
N PHE A 410 9.67 -11.00 -9.14
CA PHE A 410 8.65 -11.00 -8.09
C PHE A 410 8.81 -12.20 -7.15
N THR A 411 9.08 -13.39 -7.69
CA THR A 411 9.39 -14.60 -6.90
C THR A 411 10.61 -14.39 -6.00
N ARG A 412 11.67 -13.74 -6.49
CA ARG A 412 12.85 -13.38 -5.68
C ARG A 412 12.49 -12.44 -4.54
N LYS A 413 11.70 -11.39 -4.81
CA LYS A 413 11.22 -10.45 -3.79
C LYS A 413 10.44 -11.20 -2.69
N LEU A 414 9.47 -12.03 -3.07
CA LEU A 414 8.69 -12.82 -2.12
C LEU A 414 9.57 -13.76 -1.29
N SER A 415 10.49 -14.48 -1.95
CA SER A 415 11.39 -15.42 -1.27
C SER A 415 12.28 -14.73 -0.25
N ARG A 416 12.81 -13.53 -0.59
CA ARG A 416 13.62 -12.71 0.31
C ARG A 416 12.83 -12.28 1.54
N LEU A 417 11.65 -11.72 1.34
CA LEU A 417 10.85 -11.10 2.39
C LEU A 417 10.12 -12.12 3.29
N LEU A 418 9.63 -13.21 2.71
CA LEU A 418 8.98 -14.29 3.46
C LEU A 418 9.98 -15.23 4.12
N GLY A 419 11.23 -15.29 3.62
CA GLY A 419 12.26 -16.20 4.11
C GLY A 419 11.76 -17.64 4.14
N ARG A 420 11.86 -18.30 5.30
CA ARG A 420 11.38 -19.69 5.49
C ARG A 420 9.88 -19.88 5.26
N ARG A 421 9.07 -18.81 5.30
CA ARG A 421 7.62 -18.85 5.05
C ARG A 421 7.26 -18.83 3.57
N ALA A 422 8.24 -18.68 2.68
CA ALA A 422 8.00 -18.64 1.24
C ALA A 422 7.53 -20.00 0.68
N SER A 423 7.98 -21.10 1.30
CA SER A 423 7.69 -22.46 0.84
C SER A 423 6.18 -22.70 0.80
N GLY A 424 5.69 -23.27 -0.30
CA GLY A 424 4.26 -23.58 -0.49
C GLY A 424 3.39 -22.39 -0.91
N VAL A 425 3.59 -21.18 -0.37
CA VAL A 425 2.80 -20.02 -0.83
C VAL A 425 3.24 -19.53 -2.20
N VAL A 426 4.55 -19.47 -2.44
CA VAL A 426 5.09 -19.04 -3.74
C VAL A 426 4.65 -20.00 -4.83
N ASP A 427 4.74 -21.31 -4.57
CA ASP A 427 4.40 -22.35 -5.55
C ASP A 427 2.92 -22.34 -5.94
N ARG A 428 2.03 -21.96 -5.01
CA ARG A 428 0.58 -21.89 -5.27
C ARG A 428 0.16 -20.56 -5.91
N LEU A 429 0.71 -19.44 -5.44
CA LEU A 429 0.24 -18.12 -5.88
C LEU A 429 0.90 -17.63 -7.17
N ILE A 430 2.16 -17.97 -7.44
CA ILE A 430 2.86 -17.49 -8.64
C ILE A 430 2.17 -17.95 -9.94
N PRO A 431 1.77 -19.22 -10.12
CA PRO A 431 1.02 -19.65 -11.30
C PRO A 431 -0.29 -18.88 -11.48
N MET A 432 -1.00 -18.58 -10.39
CA MET A 432 -2.25 -17.81 -10.45
C MET A 432 -2.03 -16.33 -10.83
N ILE A 433 -0.93 -15.73 -10.39
CA ILE A 433 -0.60 -14.32 -10.66
C ILE A 433 -0.10 -14.12 -12.10
N PHE A 434 0.74 -15.03 -12.60
CA PHE A 434 1.38 -14.89 -13.92
C PHE A 434 0.74 -15.74 -15.03
N GLY A 435 -0.19 -16.64 -14.66
CA GLY A 435 -0.98 -17.44 -15.59
C GLY A 435 -2.01 -16.62 -16.38
N GLN A 436 -2.47 -17.20 -17.50
CA GLN A 436 -3.36 -16.55 -18.47
C GLN A 436 -4.81 -17.08 -18.44
N GLY A 437 -5.09 -18.13 -17.67
CA GLY A 437 -6.41 -18.78 -17.61
C GLY A 437 -7.16 -18.49 -16.31
N PRO A 438 -8.50 -18.62 -16.31
CA PRO A 438 -9.32 -18.44 -15.11
C PRO A 438 -8.94 -19.49 -14.06
N TRP A 439 -9.06 -19.11 -12.79
CA TRP A 439 -8.79 -20.02 -11.67
C TRP A 439 -9.94 -20.98 -11.44
N SER A 440 -9.61 -22.24 -11.24
CA SER A 440 -10.49 -23.27 -10.71
C SER A 440 -10.82 -23.03 -9.23
N ALA A 441 -11.90 -23.65 -8.75
CA ALA A 441 -12.23 -23.63 -7.32
C ALA A 441 -11.12 -24.22 -6.45
N CYS A 442 -10.46 -25.30 -6.93
CA CYS A 442 -9.35 -25.94 -6.24
C CYS A 442 -8.17 -24.98 -6.05
N GLU A 443 -7.76 -24.26 -7.11
CA GLU A 443 -6.68 -23.27 -7.03
C GLU A 443 -7.00 -22.16 -6.03
N ILE A 444 -8.24 -21.68 -6.01
CA ILE A 444 -8.70 -20.65 -5.05
C ILE A 444 -8.59 -21.17 -3.60
N GLU A 445 -9.05 -22.39 -3.33
CA GLU A 445 -8.98 -22.98 -2.00
C GLU A 445 -7.53 -23.24 -1.54
N GLU A 446 -6.67 -23.75 -2.43
CA GLU A 446 -5.26 -23.97 -2.14
C GLU A 446 -4.53 -22.65 -1.88
N ALA A 447 -4.81 -21.61 -2.67
CA ALA A 447 -4.28 -20.28 -2.46
C ALA A 447 -4.71 -19.69 -1.11
N GLN A 448 -5.98 -19.86 -0.72
CA GLN A 448 -6.48 -19.44 0.58
C GLN A 448 -5.75 -20.14 1.72
N ARG A 449 -5.63 -21.48 1.65
CA ARG A 449 -4.89 -22.26 2.66
C ARG A 449 -3.43 -21.82 2.76
N ALA A 450 -2.77 -21.61 1.63
CA ALA A 450 -1.38 -21.17 1.60
C ALA A 450 -1.22 -19.77 2.21
N LEU A 451 -2.12 -18.83 1.90
CA LEU A 451 -2.10 -17.48 2.48
C LEU A 451 -2.32 -17.51 4.00
N LEU A 452 -3.29 -18.31 4.49
CA LEU A 452 -3.53 -18.47 5.92
C LEU A 452 -2.33 -19.09 6.66
N ALA A 453 -1.68 -20.08 6.04
CA ALA A 453 -0.49 -20.72 6.60
C ALA A 453 0.69 -19.74 6.74
N VAL A 454 0.90 -18.84 5.78
CA VAL A 454 1.95 -17.81 5.86
C VAL A 454 1.74 -16.87 7.04
N LEU A 455 0.48 -16.49 7.29
CA LEU A 455 0.08 -15.58 8.37
C LEU A 455 0.07 -16.25 9.75
N ALA A 456 0.15 -17.58 9.83
CA ALA A 456 0.08 -18.32 11.08
C ALA A 456 1.36 -18.21 11.94
N PRO A 457 1.28 -18.42 13.27
CA PRO A 457 2.46 -18.54 14.12
C PRO A 457 3.36 -19.74 13.73
N PRO A 458 4.63 -19.76 14.15
CA PRO A 458 5.48 -20.94 14.00
C PRO A 458 4.83 -22.11 14.76
N GLY A 459 4.49 -23.20 14.05
CA GLY A 459 3.77 -24.36 14.61
C GLY A 459 2.42 -24.67 13.94
N GLY A 460 1.96 -23.83 13.01
CA GLY A 460 0.75 -24.09 12.21
C GLY A 460 -0.51 -23.37 12.72
N LEU A 461 -1.60 -23.52 11.97
CA LEU A 461 -2.95 -23.21 12.46
C LEU A 461 -3.29 -24.26 13.54
N PRO A 462 -3.95 -23.91 14.66
CA PRO A 462 -4.48 -24.93 15.56
C PRO A 462 -5.40 -25.85 14.73
N ASP A 463 -5.16 -27.17 14.81
CA ASP A 463 -5.91 -28.18 14.06
C ASP A 463 -7.42 -27.96 14.23
N GLU A 464 -8.18 -28.03 13.13
CA GLU A 464 -9.66 -27.92 13.15
C GLU A 464 -10.34 -29.08 13.90
N GLU A 465 -9.58 -30.05 14.40
CA GLU A 465 -10.08 -31.15 15.24
C GLU A 465 -9.73 -30.91 16.72
N GLY A 466 -10.37 -29.91 17.34
CA GLY A 466 -10.02 -29.53 18.71
C GLY A 466 -11.09 -28.72 19.44
N GLY A 467 -12.29 -29.29 19.62
CA GLY A 467 -13.17 -29.03 20.76
C GLY A 467 -13.58 -27.57 21.05
N THR A 468 -14.85 -27.28 20.78
CA THR A 468 -15.63 -26.16 21.32
C THR A 468 -15.20 -25.70 22.72
N ARG A 469 -14.41 -24.62 22.80
CA ARG A 469 -14.43 -23.69 23.94
C ARG A 469 -15.03 -22.39 23.44
N GLY A 470 -16.32 -22.22 23.74
CA GLY A 470 -17.10 -21.09 23.29
C GLY A 470 -16.52 -19.76 23.75
N HIS A 471 -16.23 -18.89 22.80
CA HIS A 471 -16.36 -17.44 22.92
C HIS A 471 -17.24 -16.98 21.75
N SER A 472 -18.55 -17.10 21.96
CA SER A 472 -19.56 -16.54 21.08
C SER A 472 -19.67 -15.04 21.35
N THR A 473 -18.84 -14.21 20.73
CA THR A 473 -19.13 -12.79 20.55
C THR A 473 -20.05 -12.66 19.33
N ARG A 474 -21.34 -12.94 19.52
CA ARG A 474 -22.37 -12.51 18.57
C ARG A 474 -22.38 -10.99 18.59
N LEU A 475 -21.90 -10.35 17.52
CA LEU A 475 -22.42 -9.06 17.11
C LEU A 475 -23.88 -9.29 16.70
N THR A 476 -24.79 -9.18 17.67
CA THR A 476 -26.22 -9.26 17.43
C THR A 476 -26.64 -8.08 16.56
N SER A 477 -27.15 -8.39 15.38
CA SER A 477 -27.99 -7.49 14.59
C SER A 477 -29.16 -7.01 15.45
N ALA A 478 -29.13 -5.76 15.90
CA ALA A 478 -30.29 -5.12 16.51
C ALA A 478 -31.33 -4.88 15.41
N ARG A 479 -32.30 -5.80 15.29
CA ARG A 479 -33.57 -5.52 14.62
C ARG A 479 -34.33 -4.55 15.50
N VAL A 480 -34.42 -3.29 15.09
CA VAL A 480 -35.39 -2.35 15.65
C VAL A 480 -36.77 -2.78 15.16
N THR A 481 -37.55 -3.40 16.04
CA THR A 481 -39.00 -3.57 15.84
C THR A 481 -39.66 -2.26 16.22
N SER A 482 -40.20 -1.55 15.22
CA SER A 482 -41.11 -0.44 15.43
C SER A 482 -42.47 -0.98 15.86
N ASP A 483 -42.74 -0.99 17.16
CA ASP A 483 -44.10 -1.03 17.69
C ASP A 483 -44.52 0.40 17.98
N SER A 484 -45.33 0.97 17.09
CA SER A 484 -46.16 2.14 17.40
C SER A 484 -47.60 1.76 17.09
N LYS A 485 -48.29 1.30 18.15
CA LYS A 485 -49.75 1.23 18.19
C LYS A 485 -50.31 2.63 18.44
N GLU A 486 -51.42 2.88 17.75
CA GLU A 486 -52.35 3.98 17.86
C GLU A 486 -52.61 4.44 19.31
N THR A 487 -52.53 5.75 19.55
CA THR A 487 -53.63 6.59 20.07
C THR A 487 -53.31 8.06 19.85
#